data_AF-A0A7W8X8Q8-F1
#
_entry.id   AF-A0A7W8X8Q8-F1
#
_cell.length_a   1.000
_cell.length_b   1.000
_cell.length_c   1.000
_cell.angle_alpha   90.00
_cell.angle_beta   90.00
_cell.angle_gamma   90.00
#
_symmetry.space_group_name_H-M   'P 1'
#
loop_
_entity.id
_entity.type
_entity.pdbx_description
1 polymer ?
#
loop_
_entity_poly.entity_id
_entity_poly.type
_entity_poly.pdbx_seq_one_letter_code
_entity_poly.pdbx_strand_id
1 'polypeptide(L)'
;MFSRPSLIARGIAAASLAALTCAASPAFSGANDKAFFEQVSGQWKGPGEIVAGKYKGTKFTCDLTGEANGSSAGIKLDGFCRVGVFKQPMSAVITQSGKSYNGKFLDGADGKGLDIVSGNVGKDKVVVGINRKKLNGAMIARLQGDSTLNITISVKVEDTMVPVIGVSLNRQLDTVAVGSIKK
;
A
#
# COMPACT_ATOMS: atom_id res chain seq x y z
N MET A 1 24.99 -71.49 -44.70
CA MET A 1 24.18 -72.37 -43.83
C MET A 1 24.53 -72.05 -42.38
N PHE A 2 23.52 -71.67 -41.57
CA PHE A 2 23.47 -71.62 -40.08
C PHE A 2 24.54 -70.76 -39.36
N SER A 3 24.29 -70.04 -38.27
CA SER A 3 23.13 -69.85 -37.39
C SER A 3 23.38 -68.57 -36.57
N ARG A 4 22.33 -67.83 -36.22
CA ARG A 4 22.29 -67.05 -34.96
C ARG A 4 21.76 -68.00 -33.88
N PRO A 5 22.24 -67.96 -32.62
CA PRO A 5 21.81 -66.99 -31.57
C PRO A 5 23.01 -66.62 -30.65
N SER A 6 22.98 -65.90 -29.53
CA SER A 6 22.15 -64.90 -28.86
C SER A 6 23.00 -64.43 -27.64
N LEU A 7 22.54 -63.36 -26.98
CA LEU A 7 22.77 -62.98 -25.58
C LEU A 7 23.98 -62.10 -25.18
N ILE A 8 23.57 -60.89 -24.75
CA ILE A 8 24.00 -60.17 -23.53
C ILE A 8 25.41 -59.57 -23.52
N ALA A 9 25.48 -58.23 -23.56
CA ALA A 9 25.92 -57.40 -22.42
C ALA A 9 26.28 -55.96 -22.85
N ARG A 10 25.62 -54.99 -22.19
CA ARG A 10 26.20 -53.77 -21.56
C ARG A 10 26.94 -52.78 -22.49
N GLY A 11 26.64 -51.49 -22.51
CA GLY A 11 25.92 -50.68 -21.56
C GLY A 11 25.72 -49.25 -22.08
N ILE A 12 24.69 -48.66 -21.52
CA ILE A 12 24.07 -47.36 -21.78
C ILE A 12 25.03 -46.21 -21.43
N ALA A 13 25.29 -45.30 -22.36
CA ALA A 13 25.80 -43.97 -22.05
C ALA A 13 24.60 -43.02 -21.96
N ALA A 14 24.15 -42.77 -20.74
CA ALA A 14 23.06 -41.85 -20.43
C ALA A 14 23.56 -40.40 -20.52
N ALA A 15 23.06 -39.63 -21.48
CA ALA A 15 23.17 -38.18 -21.47
C ALA A 15 22.11 -37.61 -20.52
N SER A 16 22.50 -37.33 -19.28
CA SER A 16 21.65 -36.62 -18.32
C SER A 16 21.74 -35.12 -18.57
N LEU A 17 20.84 -34.58 -19.41
CA LEU A 17 20.47 -33.17 -19.34
C LEU A 17 19.69 -32.95 -18.05
N ALA A 18 20.35 -32.42 -17.02
CA ALA A 18 19.66 -31.91 -15.84
C ALA A 18 18.86 -30.66 -16.25
N ALA A 19 17.57 -30.85 -16.54
CA ALA A 19 16.62 -29.76 -16.61
C ALA A 19 16.47 -29.18 -15.19
N LEU A 20 17.19 -28.10 -14.90
CA LEU A 20 16.90 -27.21 -13.79
C LEU A 20 15.55 -26.55 -14.09
N THR A 21 14.46 -27.24 -13.76
CA THR A 21 13.14 -26.62 -13.67
C THR A 21 13.17 -25.67 -12.50
N CYS A 22 13.47 -24.39 -12.77
CA CYS A 22 13.13 -23.30 -11.87
C CYS A 22 11.61 -23.35 -11.66
N ALA A 23 11.17 -23.98 -10.58
CA ALA A 23 9.84 -23.82 -10.06
C ALA A 23 9.74 -22.36 -9.59
N ALA A 24 9.36 -21.47 -10.51
CA ALA A 24 8.92 -20.13 -10.18
C ALA A 24 7.60 -20.29 -9.41
N SER A 25 7.69 -20.41 -8.08
CA SER A 25 6.52 -20.36 -7.22
C SER A 25 5.75 -19.08 -7.52
N PRO A 26 4.44 -19.13 -7.78
CA PRO A 26 3.65 -17.92 -7.90
C PRO A 26 3.73 -17.18 -6.57
N ALA A 27 4.36 -16.01 -6.56
CA ALA A 27 4.35 -15.12 -5.40
C ALA A 27 2.90 -14.74 -5.13
N PHE A 28 2.30 -15.31 -4.07
CA PHE A 28 1.00 -14.89 -3.55
C PHE A 28 1.16 -13.48 -2.96
N SER A 29 1.06 -12.46 -3.83
CA SER A 29 1.12 -11.03 -3.45
C SER A 29 0.11 -10.68 -2.35
N GLY A 30 -1.09 -11.28 -2.39
CA GLY A 30 -2.18 -10.93 -1.47
C GLY A 30 -1.89 -11.17 0.01
N ALA A 31 -1.05 -12.15 0.37
CA ALA A 31 -0.72 -12.43 1.77
C ALA A 31 0.20 -11.36 2.37
N ASN A 32 1.23 -10.95 1.61
CA ASN A 32 2.15 -9.89 2.03
C ASN A 32 1.46 -8.52 2.04
N ASP A 33 0.56 -8.30 1.08
CA ASP A 33 -0.18 -7.06 0.98
C ASP A 33 -1.16 -6.88 2.16
N LYS A 34 -1.82 -7.97 2.59
CA LYS A 34 -2.67 -7.96 3.79
C LYS A 34 -1.88 -7.55 5.04
N ALA A 35 -0.69 -8.11 5.22
CA ALA A 35 0.17 -7.79 6.36
C ALA A 35 0.55 -6.30 6.40
N PHE A 36 0.81 -5.68 5.24
CA PHE A 36 1.03 -4.23 5.17
C PHE A 36 -0.20 -3.45 5.67
N PHE A 37 -1.40 -3.76 5.20
CA PHE A 37 -2.61 -3.04 5.63
C PHE A 37 -2.96 -3.28 7.10
N GLU A 38 -2.69 -4.48 7.62
CA GLU A 38 -2.78 -4.77 9.06
C GLU A 38 -1.81 -3.88 9.86
N GLN A 39 -0.58 -3.69 9.38
CA GLN A 39 0.38 -2.77 10.04
C GLN A 39 -0.10 -1.31 10.02
N VAL A 40 -0.75 -0.86 8.95
CA VAL A 40 -1.30 0.51 8.87
C VAL A 40 -2.55 0.69 9.74
N SER A 41 -3.14 -0.39 10.27
CA SER A 41 -4.29 -0.27 11.16
C SER A 41 -3.93 0.40 12.50
N GLY A 42 -4.89 1.11 13.09
CA GLY A 42 -4.74 1.83 14.36
C GLY A 42 -4.94 3.35 14.23
N GLN A 43 -4.65 4.07 15.31
CA GLN A 43 -4.83 5.51 15.40
C GLN A 43 -3.56 6.26 14.97
N TRP A 44 -3.72 7.31 14.18
CA TRP A 44 -2.64 8.08 13.57
C TRP A 44 -2.89 9.57 13.71
N LYS A 45 -1.89 10.32 14.15
CA LYS A 45 -2.01 11.76 14.32
C LYS A 45 -0.73 12.49 13.97
N GLY A 46 -0.84 13.61 13.28
CA GLY A 46 0.33 14.42 13.00
C GLY A 46 0.10 15.56 12.02
N PRO A 47 1.15 16.36 11.77
CA PRO A 47 1.08 17.52 10.91
C PRO A 47 1.03 17.14 9.42
N GLY A 48 0.44 18.02 8.63
CA GLY A 48 0.60 18.06 7.19
C GLY A 48 0.70 19.48 6.67
N GLU A 49 1.18 19.60 5.44
CA GLU A 49 1.39 20.87 4.77
C GLU A 49 1.06 20.76 3.29
N ILE A 50 0.46 21.82 2.75
CA ILE A 50 0.34 22.02 1.30
C ILE A 50 1.66 22.60 0.80
N VAL A 51 2.40 21.83 -0.01
CA VAL A 51 3.76 22.17 -0.43
C VAL A 51 3.83 22.92 -1.77
N ALA A 52 2.74 22.88 -2.56
CA ALA A 52 2.66 23.53 -3.86
C ALA A 52 1.25 24.05 -4.18
N GLY A 53 1.16 24.94 -5.18
CA GLY A 53 -0.10 25.55 -5.63
C GLY A 53 -0.52 26.78 -4.84
N LYS A 54 -1.77 27.24 -5.08
CA LYS A 54 -2.33 28.49 -4.51
C LYS A 54 -2.29 28.52 -2.97
N TYR A 55 -2.41 27.36 -2.33
CA TYR A 55 -2.51 27.23 -0.88
C TYR A 55 -1.19 26.78 -0.22
N LYS A 56 -0.05 26.93 -0.91
CA LYS A 56 1.27 26.56 -0.40
C LYS A 56 1.55 27.20 0.97
N GLY A 57 2.14 26.42 1.88
CA GLY A 57 2.46 26.82 3.25
C GLY A 57 1.30 26.67 4.24
N THR A 58 0.11 26.27 3.77
CA THR A 58 -1.00 25.97 4.67
C THR A 58 -0.70 24.70 5.47
N LYS A 59 -0.61 24.86 6.79
CA LYS A 59 -0.39 23.77 7.73
C LYS A 59 -1.70 23.28 8.32
N PHE A 60 -1.77 21.98 8.55
CA PHE A 60 -2.91 21.32 9.15
C PHE A 60 -2.44 20.17 10.05
N THR A 61 -3.35 19.65 10.86
CA THR A 61 -3.09 18.47 11.70
C THR A 61 -4.18 17.45 11.46
N CYS A 62 -3.81 16.24 11.08
CA CYS A 62 -4.75 15.16 10.85
C CYS A 62 -4.81 14.22 12.06
N ASP A 63 -6.00 13.67 12.28
CA ASP A 63 -6.32 12.64 13.27
C ASP A 63 -7.13 11.59 12.50
N LEU A 64 -6.51 10.44 12.24
CA LEU A 64 -7.00 9.40 11.32
C LEU A 64 -6.96 8.03 11.99
N THR A 65 -7.94 7.21 11.70
CA THR A 65 -8.05 5.82 12.11
C THR A 65 -7.94 4.92 10.89
N GLY A 66 -6.99 3.98 10.92
CA GLY A 66 -6.81 2.94 9.92
C GLY A 66 -7.50 1.64 10.35
N GLU A 67 -8.30 1.06 9.46
CA GLU A 67 -9.02 -0.20 9.64
C GLU A 67 -8.73 -1.11 8.44
N ALA A 68 -7.93 -2.16 8.64
CA ALA A 68 -7.70 -3.17 7.61
C ALA A 68 -8.99 -3.92 7.27
N ASN A 69 -9.16 -4.25 6.00
CA ASN A 69 -10.26 -5.11 5.58
C ASN A 69 -9.95 -6.56 5.99
N GLY A 70 -10.74 -7.13 6.89
CA GLY A 70 -10.47 -8.45 7.47
C GLY A 70 -10.49 -9.62 6.46
N SER A 71 -11.22 -9.46 5.36
CA SER A 71 -11.48 -10.51 4.36
C SER A 71 -10.59 -10.47 3.11
N SER A 72 -10.00 -9.32 2.80
CA SER A 72 -9.18 -9.08 1.59
C SER A 72 -8.10 -8.04 1.86
N ALA A 73 -6.99 -8.03 1.11
CA ALA A 73 -6.00 -6.98 1.26
C ALA A 73 -6.63 -5.60 0.96
N GLY A 74 -6.58 -4.69 1.92
CA GLY A 74 -7.16 -3.37 1.80
C GLY A 74 -7.25 -2.67 3.15
N ILE A 75 -7.55 -1.37 3.10
CA ILE A 75 -7.65 -0.52 4.28
C ILE A 75 -8.67 0.59 4.07
N LYS A 76 -9.32 0.97 5.15
CA LYS A 76 -10.05 2.22 5.28
C LYS A 76 -9.30 3.14 6.24
N LEU A 77 -8.99 4.35 5.82
CA LEU A 77 -8.37 5.40 6.63
C LEU A 77 -9.35 6.57 6.73
N ASP A 78 -9.93 6.77 7.90
CA ASP A 78 -10.99 7.76 8.15
C ASP A 78 -10.62 8.71 9.28
N GLY A 79 -11.09 9.95 9.22
CA GLY A 79 -10.93 10.90 10.32
C GLY A 79 -11.12 12.33 9.87
N PHE A 80 -10.31 13.25 10.41
CA PHE A 80 -10.36 14.65 10.04
C PHE A 80 -8.99 15.31 10.04
N CYS A 81 -8.82 16.32 9.19
CA CYS A 81 -7.70 17.24 9.23
C CYS A 81 -8.19 18.62 9.67
N ARG A 82 -7.48 19.23 10.61
CA ARG A 82 -7.78 20.54 11.18
C ARG A 82 -6.87 21.61 10.58
N VAL A 83 -7.45 22.68 10.06
CA VAL A 83 -6.76 23.90 9.63
C VAL A 83 -7.24 25.05 10.52
N GLY A 84 -6.39 25.51 11.44
CA GLY A 84 -6.80 26.49 12.45
C GLY A 84 -7.97 25.96 13.30
N VAL A 85 -9.14 26.62 13.20
CA VAL A 85 -10.37 26.22 13.91
C VAL A 85 -11.29 25.31 13.09
N PHE A 86 -11.02 25.12 11.79
CA PHE A 86 -11.87 24.36 10.90
C PHE A 86 -11.43 22.89 10.86
N LYS A 87 -12.40 21.97 10.93
CA LYS A 87 -12.18 20.53 10.71
C LYS A 87 -12.73 20.14 9.34
N GLN A 88 -11.95 19.43 8.56
CA GLN A 88 -12.36 18.83 7.29
C GLN A 88 -12.31 17.31 7.41
N PRO A 89 -13.39 16.59 7.05
CA PRO A 89 -13.36 15.14 7.03
C PRO A 89 -12.34 14.65 6.00
N MET A 90 -11.64 13.56 6.34
CA MET A 90 -10.64 12.93 5.49
C MET A 90 -10.91 11.43 5.46
N SER A 91 -11.03 10.87 4.26
CA SER A 91 -11.35 9.45 4.05
C SER A 91 -10.57 8.90 2.86
N ALA A 92 -10.00 7.70 3.01
CA ALA A 92 -9.41 6.92 1.93
C ALA A 92 -9.77 5.44 2.12
N VAL A 93 -10.38 4.83 1.11
CA VAL A 93 -10.71 3.41 1.08
C VAL A 93 -9.91 2.78 -0.06
N ILE A 94 -9.11 1.76 0.23
CA ILE A 94 -8.32 0.98 -0.71
C ILE A 94 -8.74 -0.49 -0.56
N THR A 95 -9.11 -1.13 -1.66
CA THR A 95 -9.51 -2.55 -1.67
C THR A 95 -8.80 -3.26 -2.82
N GLN A 96 -8.38 -4.50 -2.59
CA GLN A 96 -7.80 -5.33 -3.63
C GLN A 96 -8.84 -5.65 -4.71
N SER A 97 -8.45 -5.48 -5.97
CA SER A 97 -9.22 -5.85 -7.14
C SER A 97 -8.33 -6.62 -8.11
N GLY A 98 -8.43 -7.95 -8.09
CA GLY A 98 -7.57 -8.85 -8.84
C GLY A 98 -6.09 -8.70 -8.46
N LYS A 99 -5.27 -8.21 -9.40
CA LYS A 99 -3.83 -7.97 -9.22
C LYS A 99 -3.47 -6.52 -8.87
N SER A 100 -4.46 -5.66 -8.71
CA SER A 100 -4.26 -4.25 -8.36
C SER A 100 -5.21 -3.82 -7.24
N TYR A 101 -5.35 -2.52 -7.05
CA TYR A 101 -6.13 -1.91 -5.98
C TYR A 101 -7.03 -0.82 -6.55
N ASN A 102 -8.25 -0.74 -6.04
CA ASN A 102 -9.21 0.30 -6.35
C ASN A 102 -9.78 0.92 -5.07
N GLY A 103 -10.59 1.95 -5.22
CA GLY A 103 -11.31 2.55 -4.11
C GLY A 103 -11.52 4.04 -4.27
N LYS A 104 -11.58 4.76 -3.17
CA LYS A 104 -12.00 6.16 -3.14
C LYS A 104 -11.18 6.96 -2.15
N PHE A 105 -10.76 8.15 -2.55
CA PHE A 105 -10.25 9.20 -1.66
C PHE A 105 -11.29 10.31 -1.59
N LEU A 106 -11.62 10.82 -0.40
CA LEU A 106 -12.63 11.87 -0.15
C LEU A 106 -13.95 11.65 -0.92
N ASP A 107 -14.56 10.48 -0.74
CA ASP A 107 -15.81 10.05 -1.39
C ASP A 107 -15.72 9.76 -2.90
N GLY A 108 -14.51 9.79 -3.48
CA GLY A 108 -14.29 9.50 -4.89
C GLY A 108 -14.70 10.64 -5.82
N ALA A 109 -14.71 10.38 -7.13
CA ALA A 109 -15.00 11.40 -8.14
C ALA A 109 -16.43 11.94 -8.08
N ASP A 110 -17.38 11.12 -7.60
CA ASP A 110 -18.79 11.47 -7.35
C ASP A 110 -18.94 12.47 -6.19
N GLY A 111 -17.98 12.48 -5.26
CA GLY A 111 -17.98 13.35 -4.09
C GLY A 111 -16.99 14.52 -4.20
N LYS A 112 -16.21 14.76 -3.15
CA LYS A 112 -15.23 15.87 -3.09
C LYS A 112 -13.82 15.45 -3.52
N GLY A 113 -13.61 14.19 -3.82
CA GLY A 113 -12.29 13.59 -3.92
C GLY A 113 -11.97 12.98 -5.28
N LEU A 114 -11.21 11.88 -5.25
CA LEU A 114 -10.67 11.21 -6.43
C LEU A 114 -10.85 9.70 -6.31
N ASP A 115 -11.05 9.04 -7.43
CA ASP A 115 -11.11 7.58 -7.47
C ASP A 115 -9.71 7.00 -7.46
N ILE A 116 -9.53 5.92 -6.71
CA ILE A 116 -8.33 5.11 -6.75
C ILE A 116 -8.54 4.08 -7.86
N VAL A 117 -7.76 4.21 -8.92
CA VAL A 117 -7.92 3.43 -10.17
C VAL A 117 -6.85 2.37 -10.36
N SER A 118 -5.77 2.46 -9.60
CA SER A 118 -4.70 1.47 -9.58
C SER A 118 -3.95 1.53 -8.27
N GLY A 119 -3.22 0.46 -7.96
CA GLY A 119 -2.26 0.48 -6.87
C GLY A 119 -1.30 -0.68 -6.89
N ASN A 120 -0.22 -0.50 -6.15
CA ASN A 120 0.79 -1.50 -5.89
C ASN A 120 1.25 -1.37 -4.43
N VAL A 121 1.29 -2.49 -3.73
CA VAL A 121 1.80 -2.58 -2.37
C VAL A 121 3.22 -3.14 -2.45
N GLY A 122 4.14 -2.42 -1.82
CA GLY A 122 5.50 -2.87 -1.56
C GLY A 122 5.69 -3.18 -0.09
N LYS A 123 6.92 -3.49 0.30
CA LYS A 123 7.26 -3.91 1.66
C LYS A 123 6.81 -2.92 2.75
N ASP A 124 7.04 -1.64 2.54
CA ASP A 124 6.84 -0.57 3.54
C ASP A 124 5.98 0.57 3.01
N LYS A 125 5.38 0.42 1.82
CA LYS A 125 4.63 1.48 1.17
C LYS A 125 3.54 0.94 0.27
N VAL A 126 2.48 1.72 0.10
CA VAL A 126 1.51 1.56 -0.98
C VAL A 126 1.58 2.79 -1.88
N VAL A 127 1.55 2.55 -3.18
CA VAL A 127 1.44 3.59 -4.21
C VAL A 127 0.13 3.36 -4.94
N VAL A 128 -0.76 4.35 -4.92
CA VAL A 128 -2.03 4.30 -5.63
C VAL A 128 -2.13 5.41 -6.66
N GLY A 129 -2.68 5.09 -7.83
CA GLY A 129 -3.07 6.06 -8.83
C GLY A 129 -4.43 6.65 -8.49
N ILE A 130 -4.52 7.98 -8.47
CA ILE A 130 -5.77 8.70 -8.22
C ILE A 130 -6.19 9.45 -9.49
N ASN A 131 -7.47 9.37 -9.84
CA ASN A 131 -8.03 10.05 -11.00
C ASN A 131 -9.34 10.77 -10.64
N ARG A 132 -9.51 11.96 -11.22
CA ARG A 132 -10.81 12.62 -11.31
C ARG A 132 -10.89 13.43 -12.60
N LYS A 133 -11.63 12.94 -13.59
CA LYS A 133 -11.78 13.61 -14.90
C LYS A 133 -10.39 13.85 -15.53
N LYS A 134 -9.95 15.11 -15.61
CA LYS A 134 -8.64 15.52 -16.16
C LYS A 134 -7.51 15.53 -15.14
N LEU A 135 -7.82 15.43 -13.84
CA LEU A 135 -6.83 15.43 -12.77
C LEU A 135 -6.34 14.00 -12.56
N ASN A 136 -5.08 13.77 -12.90
CA ASN A 136 -4.37 12.53 -12.63
C ASN A 136 -3.36 12.79 -11.52
N GLY A 137 -3.16 11.81 -10.65
CA GLY A 137 -2.21 11.92 -9.56
C GLY A 137 -1.80 10.57 -9.02
N ALA A 138 -0.96 10.63 -7.99
CA ALA A 138 -0.55 9.48 -7.22
C ALA A 138 -0.56 9.83 -5.74
N MET A 139 -0.97 8.88 -4.93
CA MET A 139 -0.81 8.94 -3.48
C MET A 139 0.16 7.84 -3.06
N ILE A 140 1.12 8.21 -2.22
CA ILE A 140 2.10 7.29 -1.65
C ILE A 140 1.91 7.34 -0.14
N ALA A 141 1.60 6.20 0.48
CA ALA A 141 1.61 6.06 1.93
C ALA A 141 2.74 5.09 2.30
N ARG A 142 3.70 5.55 3.09
CA ARG A 142 4.88 4.80 3.51
C ARG A 142 4.94 4.71 5.03
N LEU A 143 5.06 3.50 5.54
CA LEU A 143 5.44 3.23 6.92
C LEU A 143 6.95 3.38 7.09
N GLN A 144 7.36 4.17 8.07
CA GLN A 144 8.73 4.25 8.54
C GLN A 144 8.78 3.55 9.91
N GLY A 145 9.28 2.31 9.91
CA GLY A 145 9.14 1.43 11.06
C GLY A 145 7.67 1.10 11.33
N ASP A 146 7.30 1.05 12.60
CA ASP A 146 5.93 0.80 13.06
C ASP A 146 5.20 2.08 13.50
N SER A 147 5.91 3.18 13.73
CA SER A 147 5.40 4.33 14.48
C SER A 147 5.09 5.56 13.62
N THR A 148 5.60 5.63 12.40
CA THR A 148 5.40 6.80 11.53
C THR A 148 4.83 6.40 10.18
N LEU A 149 3.74 7.06 9.77
CA LEU A 149 3.10 6.93 8.47
C LEU A 149 3.21 8.25 7.72
N ASN A 150 3.98 8.24 6.64
CA ASN A 150 4.16 9.40 5.77
C ASN A 150 3.28 9.25 4.53
N ILE A 151 2.45 10.25 4.25
CA ILE A 151 1.55 10.28 3.10
C ILE A 151 1.96 11.46 2.22
N THR A 152 2.15 11.20 0.93
CA THR A 152 2.39 12.25 -0.08
C THR A 152 1.36 12.12 -1.18
N ILE A 153 0.69 13.22 -1.52
CA ILE A 153 -0.22 13.31 -2.65
C ILE A 153 0.43 14.19 -3.69
N SER A 154 0.55 13.65 -4.90
CA SER A 154 1.11 14.31 -6.07
C SER A 154 0.07 14.37 -7.17
N VAL A 155 0.09 15.44 -7.95
CA VAL A 155 -0.73 15.60 -9.15
C VAL A 155 0.18 15.67 -10.37
N LYS A 156 -0.30 15.15 -11.49
CA LYS A 156 0.37 15.24 -12.78
C LYS A 156 0.10 16.62 -13.38
N VAL A 157 1.16 17.37 -13.62
CA VAL A 157 1.16 18.64 -14.35
C VAL A 157 2.02 18.42 -15.59
N GLU A 158 1.41 18.53 -16.77
CA GLU A 158 2.04 18.13 -18.04
C GLU A 158 2.56 16.70 -17.95
N ASP A 159 3.87 16.47 -18.09
CA ASP A 159 4.50 15.16 -17.96
C ASP A 159 5.25 14.95 -16.64
N THR A 160 5.04 15.83 -15.66
CA THR A 160 5.74 15.79 -14.38
C THR A 160 4.79 15.54 -13.20
N MET A 161 5.19 14.67 -12.28
CA MET A 161 4.50 14.47 -11.01
C MET A 161 4.97 15.49 -9.98
N VAL A 162 4.08 16.37 -9.55
CA VAL A 162 4.39 17.43 -8.59
C VAL A 162 3.75 17.09 -7.23
N PRO A 163 4.52 16.96 -6.14
CA PRO A 163 3.96 16.78 -4.81
C PRO A 163 3.23 18.06 -4.41
N VAL A 164 1.98 17.91 -3.95
CA VAL A 164 1.14 19.05 -3.53
C VAL A 164 0.80 19.02 -2.06
N ILE A 165 0.73 17.82 -1.47
CA ILE A 165 0.39 17.64 -0.05
C ILE A 165 1.35 16.61 0.55
N GLY A 166 1.94 16.97 1.69
CA GLY A 166 2.70 16.05 2.54
C GLY A 166 2.07 15.95 3.92
N VAL A 167 2.00 14.75 4.47
CA VAL A 167 1.49 14.47 5.81
C VAL A 167 2.44 13.50 6.49
N SER A 168 2.77 13.75 7.76
CA SER A 168 3.54 12.84 8.60
C SER A 168 2.73 12.55 9.86
N LEU A 169 2.37 11.30 10.05
CA LEU A 169 1.49 10.85 11.13
C LEU A 169 2.26 9.94 12.06
N ASN A 170 2.10 10.15 13.36
CA ASN A 170 2.62 9.26 14.39
C ASN A 170 1.50 8.36 14.92
N ARG A 171 1.81 7.09 15.09
CA ARG A 171 0.91 6.13 15.71
C ARG A 171 0.59 6.60 17.12
N GLN A 172 -0.68 6.65 17.45
CA GLN A 172 -1.11 6.86 18.82
C GLN A 172 -1.05 5.50 19.51
N LEU A 173 -0.07 5.34 20.38
CA LEU A 173 -0.02 4.22 21.31
C LEU A 173 -0.84 4.66 22.51
N ASP A 174 -1.91 3.93 22.83
CA ASP A 174 -2.58 4.14 24.11
C ASP A 174 -1.53 3.89 25.19
N THR A 175 -1.13 4.95 25.89
CA THR A 175 -0.37 4.83 27.13
C THR A 175 -1.31 4.14 28.12
N VAL A 176 -1.38 2.81 28.10
CA VAL A 176 -1.93 2.04 29.19
C VAL A 176 -1.07 2.42 30.38
N ALA A 177 -1.62 3.32 31.21
CA ALA A 177 -1.01 3.73 32.46
C ALA A 177 -0.85 2.46 33.30
N VAL A 178 0.33 1.86 33.26
CA VAL A 178 0.75 0.82 34.19
C VAL A 178 0.89 1.50 35.54
N GLY A 179 -0.23 1.66 36.23
CA GLY A 179 -0.28 2.14 37.59
C GLY A 179 0.64 1.27 38.44
N SER A 180 1.67 1.87 38.99
CA SER A 180 2.66 1.23 39.84
C SER A 180 1.94 0.50 40.96
N ILE A 181 1.90 -0.83 40.90
CA ILE A 181 1.48 -1.66 42.04
C ILE A 181 2.56 -1.46 43.10
N LYS A 182 2.28 -0.63 44.11
CA LYS A 182 3.11 -0.56 45.32
C LYS A 182 3.06 -1.94 45.98
N LYS A 183 4.24 -2.54 46.12
CA LYS A 183 4.48 -3.71 46.96
C LYS A 183 4.47 -3.32 48.43
#